data_AF-A0A4V6HYF6-F1
#
_entry.id   AF-A0A4V6HYF6-F1
#
_cell.length_a   1.000
_cell.length_b   1.000
_cell.length_c   1.000
_cell.angle_alpha   90.00
_cell.angle_beta   90.00
_cell.angle_gamma   90.00
#
_symmetry.space_group_name_H-M   'P 1'
#
loop_
_entity.id
_entity.type
_entity.pdbx_description
1 polymer ?
#
loop_
_entity_poly.entity_id
_entity_poly.type
_entity_poly.pdbx_seq_one_letter_code
_entity_poly.pdbx_strand_id
1 'polypeptide(L)'
;MSLDTLDKLIMIYQRSGLSVSRFASIIGKDRRTLTSWIDKSVCKDPPKEVLESITRFFRYSERVWDQECDKDEFLALLEHIPQSEIKIIDKGYEGGLEYILEKEYDRRFVIHSRFPGPAYRDKIVTFPYKFGNSPQAVALRKRRCEHILDYGFESVEWYSIESLLHFAFSPIGNFYTTSQKIAVLDLMLKTFEDNYNKSLYFFDSQTTKVSGIDTIYMSINPKAHIMFFKIPIDSLIVEITNKMLVYRIHKHFTTPSSAPKHIPKDDAPKILSILKDCIQEGKDIVHFCKNIKRQTPFLPIFSCNLSVELHHLI
;
A
#
# COMPACT_ATOMS: atom_id res chain seq x y z
N MET A 1 21.38 6.07 33.68
CA MET A 1 21.51 4.69 34.21
C MET A 1 20.88 3.76 33.19
N SER A 2 21.60 2.73 32.74
CA SER A 2 21.07 1.69 31.86
C SER A 2 20.09 0.81 32.63
N LEU A 3 18.89 0.59 32.09
CA LEU A 3 17.93 -0.35 32.67
C LEU A 3 18.31 -1.78 32.28
N ASP A 4 18.24 -2.71 33.22
CA ASP A 4 18.38 -4.12 32.90
C ASP A 4 17.16 -4.64 32.10
N THR A 5 17.29 -5.80 31.45
CA THR A 5 16.23 -6.37 30.60
C THR A 5 14.95 -6.64 31.39
N LEU A 6 15.08 -7.04 32.65
CA LEU A 6 13.96 -7.36 33.52
C LEU A 6 13.21 -6.08 33.94
N ASP A 7 13.93 -5.02 34.27
CA ASP A 7 13.42 -3.68 34.58
C ASP A 7 12.67 -3.11 33.39
N LYS A 8 13.23 -3.24 32.17
CA LYS A 8 12.55 -2.85 30.93
C LYS A 8 11.23 -3.60 30.75
N LEU A 9 11.21 -4.92 30.98
CA LEU A 9 9.98 -5.72 30.93
C LEU A 9 8.95 -5.26 31.96
N ILE A 10 9.37 -5.02 33.21
CA ILE A 10 8.49 -4.58 34.30
C ILE A 10 7.89 -3.21 33.97
N MET A 11 8.70 -2.27 33.49
CA MET A 11 8.23 -0.95 33.09
C MET A 11 7.21 -1.02 31.95
N ILE A 12 7.47 -1.85 30.92
CA ILE A 12 6.51 -2.08 29.83
C ILE A 12 5.20 -2.68 30.38
N TYR A 13 5.29 -3.67 31.27
CA TYR A 13 4.11 -4.26 31.90
C TYR A 13 3.28 -3.22 32.66
N GLN A 14 3.91 -2.46 33.56
CA GLN A 14 3.26 -1.42 34.36
C GLN A 14 2.60 -0.35 33.46
N ARG A 15 3.29 0.07 32.41
CA ARG A 15 2.80 1.07 31.47
C ARG A 15 1.69 0.57 30.56
N SER A 16 1.65 -0.73 30.27
CA SER A 16 0.65 -1.32 29.38
C SER A 16 -0.79 -1.25 29.90
N GLY A 17 -0.97 -1.10 31.22
CA GLY A 17 -2.29 -1.17 31.87
C GLY A 17 -2.98 -2.54 31.75
N LEU A 18 -2.28 -3.58 31.29
CA LEU A 18 -2.85 -4.91 31.11
C LEU A 18 -2.86 -5.71 32.41
N SER A 19 -3.85 -6.59 32.55
CA SER A 19 -3.84 -7.59 33.63
C SER A 19 -2.70 -8.58 33.44
N VAL A 20 -2.19 -9.16 34.54
CA VAL A 20 -1.12 -10.18 34.50
C VAL A 20 -1.49 -11.32 33.55
N SER A 21 -2.74 -11.80 33.61
CA SER A 21 -3.20 -12.89 32.74
C SER A 21 -3.18 -12.53 31.27
N ARG A 22 -3.52 -11.28 30.90
CA ARG A 22 -3.52 -10.83 29.51
C ARG A 22 -2.09 -10.63 29.01
N PHE A 23 -1.21 -10.06 29.83
CA PHE A 23 0.18 -9.87 29.45
C PHE A 23 0.92 -11.21 29.32
N ALA A 24 0.67 -12.16 30.23
CA ALA A 24 1.24 -13.50 30.20
C ALA A 24 0.86 -14.26 28.91
N SER A 25 -0.40 -14.16 28.46
CA SER A 25 -0.83 -14.78 27.21
C SER A 25 -0.20 -14.16 25.97
N ILE A 26 0.08 -12.85 25.97
CA ILE A 26 0.78 -12.16 24.88
C ILE A 26 2.20 -12.68 24.72
N ILE A 27 2.90 -12.93 25.83
CA ILE A 27 4.31 -13.37 25.82
C ILE A 27 4.47 -14.89 25.84
N GLY A 28 3.38 -15.65 25.78
CA GLY A 28 3.41 -17.12 25.77
C GLY A 28 3.96 -17.72 27.07
N LYS A 29 3.71 -17.09 28.22
CA LYS A 29 4.09 -17.60 29.55
C LYS A 29 2.88 -17.75 30.46
N ASP A 30 3.03 -18.50 31.53
CA ASP A 30 2.02 -18.61 32.57
C ASP A 30 2.08 -17.41 33.54
N ARG A 31 0.98 -17.21 34.27
CA ARG A 31 0.83 -16.10 35.22
C ARG A 31 1.89 -16.12 36.32
N ARG A 32 2.25 -17.30 36.84
CA ARG A 32 3.19 -17.44 37.95
C ARG A 32 4.59 -17.01 37.53
N THR A 33 5.01 -17.41 36.33
CA THR A 33 6.28 -16.98 35.75
C THR A 33 6.34 -15.46 35.59
N LEU A 34 5.31 -14.84 35.00
CA LEU A 34 5.27 -13.38 34.85
C LEU A 34 5.26 -12.66 36.21
N THR A 35 4.48 -13.14 37.18
CA THR A 35 4.48 -12.56 38.53
C THR A 35 5.84 -12.67 39.19
N SER A 36 6.56 -13.80 39.01
CA SER A 36 7.89 -13.96 39.60
C SER A 36 8.92 -12.96 39.06
N TRP A 37 8.78 -12.58 37.79
CA TRP A 37 9.57 -11.50 37.17
C TRP A 37 9.16 -10.12 37.68
N ILE A 38 7.85 -9.83 37.78
CA ILE A 38 7.34 -8.54 38.27
C ILE A 38 7.80 -8.27 39.71
N ASP A 39 7.72 -9.28 40.58
CA ASP A 39 8.09 -9.18 41.99
C ASP A 39 9.60 -9.31 42.21
N LYS A 40 10.37 -9.48 41.12
CA LYS A 40 11.82 -9.74 41.13
C LYS A 40 12.24 -10.92 42.02
N SER A 41 11.33 -11.85 42.30
CA SER A 41 11.62 -13.08 43.05
C SER A 41 12.52 -14.04 42.28
N VAL A 42 12.59 -13.89 40.95
CA VAL A 42 13.54 -14.57 40.06
C VAL A 42 14.26 -13.52 39.21
N CYS A 43 15.58 -13.43 39.34
CA CYS A 43 16.43 -12.50 38.57
C CYS A 43 16.97 -13.13 37.26
N LYS A 44 16.19 -14.02 36.65
CA LYS A 44 16.56 -14.65 35.37
C LYS A 44 15.99 -13.82 34.22
N ASP A 45 16.84 -13.46 33.27
CA ASP A 45 16.43 -12.71 32.10
C ASP A 45 15.33 -13.44 31.29
N PRO A 46 14.33 -12.69 30.79
CA PRO A 46 13.34 -13.23 29.89
C PRO A 46 14.00 -13.80 28.63
N PRO A 47 13.55 -14.96 28.11
CA PRO A 47 14.10 -15.51 26.88
C PRO A 47 13.78 -14.60 25.69
N LYS A 48 14.61 -14.66 24.64
CA LYS A 48 14.47 -13.83 23.43
C LYS A 48 13.06 -13.87 22.82
N GLU A 49 12.41 -15.02 22.83
CA GLU A 49 11.03 -15.21 22.35
C GLU A 49 10.01 -14.31 23.08
N VAL A 50 10.21 -14.06 24.38
CA VAL A 50 9.37 -13.14 25.17
C VAL A 50 9.60 -11.71 24.71
N LEU A 51 10.86 -11.30 24.54
CA LEU A 51 11.22 -9.95 24.07
C LEU A 51 10.65 -9.68 22.67
N GLU A 52 10.79 -10.64 21.75
CA GLU A 52 10.22 -10.57 20.40
C GLU A 52 8.69 -10.49 20.43
N SER A 53 8.04 -11.21 21.34
CA SER A 53 6.57 -11.18 21.50
C SER A 53 6.09 -9.81 21.99
N ILE A 54 6.81 -9.21 22.94
CA ILE A 54 6.54 -7.85 23.45
C ILE A 54 6.73 -6.82 22.33
N THR A 55 7.89 -6.83 21.66
CA THR A 55 8.19 -5.93 20.53
C THR A 55 7.14 -6.03 19.44
N ARG A 56 6.71 -7.26 19.09
CA ARG A 56 5.70 -7.50 18.07
C ARG A 56 4.31 -6.99 18.49
N PHE A 57 3.90 -7.27 19.73
CA PHE A 57 2.56 -6.92 20.21
C PHE A 57 2.40 -5.40 20.38
N PHE A 58 3.35 -4.77 21.07
CA PHE A 58 3.31 -3.34 21.35
C PHE A 58 3.91 -2.48 20.25
N ARG A 59 4.53 -3.09 19.23
CA ARG A 59 5.17 -2.43 18.08
C ARG A 59 6.31 -1.49 18.47
N TYR A 60 7.02 -1.82 19.55
CA TYR A 60 8.24 -1.10 19.93
C TYR A 60 9.39 -1.39 18.94
N SER A 61 10.38 -0.51 18.89
CA SER A 61 11.64 -0.78 18.19
C SER A 61 12.37 -1.93 18.88
N GLU A 62 13.11 -2.78 18.14
CA GLU A 62 13.98 -3.81 18.76
C GLU A 62 15.05 -3.19 19.66
N ARG A 63 15.44 -1.94 19.35
CA ARG A 63 16.42 -1.15 20.09
C ARG A 63 16.07 -0.92 21.57
N VAL A 64 14.80 -1.09 21.96
CA VAL A 64 14.41 -1.00 23.38
C VAL A 64 15.17 -2.02 24.24
N TRP A 65 15.60 -3.15 23.67
CA TRP A 65 16.31 -4.21 24.40
C TRP A 65 17.83 -4.08 24.37
N ASP A 66 18.40 -3.13 23.62
CA ASP A 66 19.84 -2.98 23.50
C ASP A 66 20.46 -2.55 24.85
N GLN A 67 21.68 -3.03 25.13
CA GLN A 67 22.38 -2.70 26.37
C GLN A 67 22.79 -1.22 26.43
N GLU A 68 23.05 -0.61 25.27
CA GLU A 68 23.40 0.81 25.13
C GLU A 68 22.17 1.73 25.23
N CYS A 69 20.95 1.18 25.18
CA CYS A 69 19.71 1.95 25.29
C CYS A 69 19.49 2.38 26.75
N ASP A 70 19.76 3.65 27.02
CA ASP A 70 19.60 4.26 28.33
C ASP A 70 18.12 4.46 28.70
N LYS A 71 17.87 4.89 29.94
CA LYS A 71 16.51 5.04 30.47
C LYS A 71 15.68 6.10 29.71
N ASP A 72 16.29 7.19 29.28
CA ASP A 72 15.57 8.30 28.63
C ASP A 72 15.25 7.93 27.18
N GLU A 73 16.22 7.31 26.49
CA GLU A 73 16.02 6.71 25.17
C GLU A 73 14.96 5.60 25.20
N PHE A 74 15.01 4.72 26.20
CA PHE A 74 14.01 3.67 26.39
C PHE A 74 12.61 4.26 26.53
N LEU A 75 12.42 5.25 27.41
CA LEU A 75 11.12 5.91 27.59
C LEU A 75 10.63 6.58 26.30
N ALA A 76 11.52 7.25 25.57
CA ALA A 76 11.20 7.86 24.28
C ALA A 76 10.75 6.81 23.24
N LEU A 77 11.40 5.65 23.17
CA LEU A 77 11.03 4.54 22.28
C LEU A 77 9.70 3.86 22.67
N LEU A 78 9.26 3.97 23.93
CA LEU A 78 7.95 3.50 24.37
C LEU A 78 6.82 4.49 24.04
N GLU A 79 7.14 5.78 23.92
CA GLU A 79 6.18 6.88 23.73
C GLU A 79 6.03 7.30 22.27
N HIS A 80 7.12 7.22 21.51
CA HIS A 80 7.19 7.75 20.17
C HIS A 80 7.50 6.62 19.18
N ILE A 81 6.82 6.65 18.03
CA ILE A 81 7.35 5.94 16.84
C ILE A 81 8.74 6.54 16.59
N PRO A 82 9.80 5.72 16.41
CA PRO A 82 11.13 6.26 16.18
C PRO A 82 11.09 7.23 15.00
N GLN A 83 11.28 8.53 15.28
CA GLN A 83 11.25 9.57 14.22
C GLN A 83 12.32 9.31 13.15
N SER A 84 13.38 8.57 13.50
CA SER A 84 14.40 8.10 12.56
C SER A 84 13.85 7.21 11.43
N GLU A 85 12.65 6.64 11.59
CA GLU A 85 12.06 5.72 10.61
C GLU A 85 11.03 6.40 9.69
N ILE A 86 10.75 7.69 9.88
CA ILE A 86 9.80 8.47 9.08
C ILE A 86 10.47 9.75 8.63
N LYS A 87 10.46 10.01 7.33
CA LYS A 87 11.01 11.23 6.73
C LYS A 87 9.98 11.92 5.85
N ILE A 88 9.75 13.21 6.09
CA ILE A 88 8.93 14.05 5.22
C ILE A 88 9.83 14.66 4.15
N ILE A 89 9.49 14.42 2.89
CA ILE A 89 10.14 15.02 1.73
C ILE A 89 9.27 16.19 1.26
N ASP A 90 9.71 17.40 1.58
CA ASP A 90 9.10 18.65 1.11
C ASP A 90 10.05 19.36 0.13
N LYS A 91 9.91 19.04 -1.16
CA LYS A 91 10.71 19.63 -2.23
C LYS A 91 9.83 20.19 -3.35
N GLY A 92 8.58 20.49 -3.04
CA GLY A 92 7.57 20.85 -4.04
C GLY A 92 7.28 19.73 -5.05
N TYR A 93 6.55 20.08 -6.12
CA TYR A 93 6.06 19.12 -7.09
C TYR A 93 7.18 18.44 -7.89
N GLU A 94 8.13 19.21 -8.41
CA GLU A 94 9.28 18.73 -9.19
C GLU A 94 10.17 17.83 -8.34
N GLY A 95 10.51 18.24 -7.12
CA GLY A 95 11.32 17.42 -6.22
C GLY A 95 10.61 16.13 -5.80
N GLY A 96 9.28 16.14 -5.68
CA GLY A 96 8.48 14.93 -5.50
C GLY A 96 8.54 13.99 -6.72
N LEU A 97 8.51 14.52 -7.94
CA LEU A 97 8.68 13.72 -9.16
C LEU A 97 10.07 13.10 -9.26
N GLU A 98 11.12 13.86 -8.95
CA GLU A 98 12.50 13.38 -8.90
C GLU A 98 12.68 12.26 -7.88
N TYR A 99 12.14 12.46 -6.67
CA TYR A 99 12.22 11.46 -5.62
C TYR A 99 11.57 10.13 -6.03
N ILE A 100 10.38 10.17 -6.65
CA ILE A 100 9.69 8.95 -7.13
C ILE A 100 10.52 8.25 -8.20
N LEU A 101 11.05 9.03 -9.16
CA LEU A 101 11.88 8.49 -10.24
C LEU A 101 13.15 7.83 -9.70
N GLU A 102 13.77 8.41 -8.67
CA GLU A 102 14.94 7.84 -8.00
C GLU A 102 14.60 6.53 -7.28
N LYS A 103 13.53 6.52 -6.46
CA LYS A 103 13.18 5.35 -5.64
C LYS A 103 12.56 4.20 -6.42
N GLU A 104 11.97 4.49 -7.59
CA GLU A 104 11.38 3.51 -8.50
C GLU A 104 12.26 3.22 -9.74
N TYR A 105 13.53 3.62 -9.70
CA TYR A 105 14.43 3.53 -10.86
C TYR A 105 14.68 2.08 -11.32
N ASP A 106 14.88 1.13 -10.41
CA ASP A 106 15.17 -0.25 -10.84
C ASP A 106 13.90 -1.06 -11.10
N ARG A 107 12.88 -0.84 -10.28
CA ARG A 107 11.60 -1.55 -10.29
C ARG A 107 10.58 -0.77 -9.48
N ARG A 108 9.30 -1.12 -9.63
CA ARG A 108 8.27 -0.58 -8.74
C ARG A 108 7.22 -1.60 -8.32
N PHE A 109 6.76 -1.44 -7.08
CA PHE A 109 5.56 -2.07 -6.56
C PHE A 109 4.67 -0.95 -6.02
N VAL A 110 3.55 -0.70 -6.68
CA VAL A 110 2.74 0.50 -6.44
C VAL A 110 1.28 0.14 -6.22
N ILE A 111 0.69 0.79 -5.22
CA ILE A 111 -0.75 0.84 -5.01
C ILE A 111 -1.20 2.24 -5.42
N HIS A 112 -2.04 2.29 -6.45
CA HIS A 112 -2.50 3.54 -7.02
C HIS A 112 -3.80 4.01 -6.39
N SER A 113 -3.88 5.30 -6.08
CA SER A 113 -5.12 5.92 -5.59
C SER A 113 -6.18 6.13 -6.67
N ARG A 114 -5.78 6.15 -7.94
CA ARG A 114 -6.67 6.41 -9.08
C ARG A 114 -6.22 5.62 -10.29
N PHE A 115 -7.18 5.07 -11.01
CA PHE A 115 -7.00 4.53 -12.34
C PHE A 115 -7.28 5.61 -13.41
N PRO A 116 -6.48 5.69 -14.49
CA PRO A 116 -5.18 5.04 -14.66
C PRO A 116 -4.08 5.75 -13.85
N GLY A 117 -2.95 5.07 -13.66
CA GLY A 117 -1.77 5.67 -13.06
C GLY A 117 -1.22 6.86 -13.89
N PRO A 118 -0.48 7.80 -13.27
CA PRO A 118 0.00 9.00 -13.94
C PRO A 118 0.85 8.76 -15.20
N ALA A 119 1.59 7.65 -15.30
CA ALA A 119 2.42 7.34 -16.46
C ALA A 119 1.61 7.11 -17.74
N TYR A 120 0.45 6.46 -17.62
CA TYR A 120 -0.46 6.18 -18.74
C TYR A 120 -1.29 7.42 -19.07
N ARG A 121 -1.83 8.07 -18.04
CA ARG A 121 -2.60 9.30 -18.19
C ARG A 121 -1.80 10.40 -18.86
N ASP A 122 -0.60 10.70 -18.35
CA ASP A 122 0.17 11.87 -18.80
C ASP A 122 0.67 11.70 -20.24
N LYS A 123 0.71 10.47 -20.75
CA LYS A 123 1.02 10.14 -22.15
C LYS A 123 -0.14 10.49 -23.09
N ILE A 124 -1.38 10.35 -22.65
CA ILE A 124 -2.59 10.55 -23.47
C ILE A 124 -3.22 11.92 -23.25
N VAL A 125 -3.29 12.38 -21.99
CA VAL A 125 -4.05 13.58 -21.59
C VAL A 125 -3.12 14.69 -21.12
N THR A 126 -3.42 15.92 -21.50
CA THR A 126 -2.64 17.12 -21.14
C THR A 126 -3.29 17.97 -20.04
N PHE A 127 -4.62 18.11 -20.01
CA PHE A 127 -5.36 18.94 -19.06
C PHE A 127 -6.68 18.24 -18.67
N PRO A 128 -7.25 18.43 -17.46
CA PRO A 128 -6.80 19.21 -16.30
C PRO A 128 -5.81 18.49 -15.38
N TYR A 129 -5.36 17.29 -15.76
CA TYR A 129 -4.68 16.38 -14.84
C TYR A 129 -3.17 16.58 -14.70
N LYS A 130 -2.54 17.45 -15.52
CA LYS A 130 -1.13 17.82 -15.38
C LYS A 130 -1.00 19.03 -14.45
N PHE A 131 -0.40 18.81 -13.29
CA PHE A 131 0.05 19.86 -12.38
C PHE A 131 1.50 20.24 -12.71
N GLY A 132 1.88 21.50 -12.55
CA GLY A 132 3.24 21.98 -12.85
C GLY A 132 3.55 21.99 -14.34
N ASN A 133 3.51 23.18 -14.95
CA ASN A 133 3.85 23.40 -16.36
C ASN A 133 5.31 23.88 -16.56
N SER A 134 6.13 23.76 -15.51
CA SER A 134 7.55 24.06 -15.65
C SER A 134 8.21 23.12 -16.66
N PRO A 135 9.22 23.58 -17.41
CA PRO A 135 9.98 22.71 -18.33
C PRO A 135 10.56 21.48 -17.63
N GLN A 136 11.01 21.64 -16.38
CA GLN A 136 11.52 20.55 -15.55
C GLN A 136 10.44 19.50 -15.24
N ALA A 137 9.26 19.92 -14.79
CA ALA A 137 8.14 19.01 -14.53
C ALA A 137 7.72 18.24 -15.79
N VAL A 138 7.72 18.89 -16.96
CA VAL A 138 7.45 18.24 -18.24
C VAL A 138 8.50 17.17 -18.56
N ALA A 139 9.79 17.50 -18.41
CA ALA A 139 10.88 16.56 -18.64
C ALA A 139 10.83 15.35 -17.69
N LEU A 140 10.58 15.59 -16.40
CA LEU A 140 10.47 14.53 -15.39
C LEU A 140 9.28 13.61 -15.66
N ARG A 141 8.10 14.16 -16.00
CA ARG A 141 6.94 13.34 -16.39
C ARG A 141 7.23 12.50 -17.63
N LYS A 142 7.87 13.09 -18.65
CA LYS A 142 8.24 12.38 -19.88
C LYS A 142 9.18 11.22 -19.57
N ARG A 143 10.25 11.47 -18.80
CA ARG A 143 11.19 10.44 -18.35
C ARG A 143 10.48 9.32 -17.59
N ARG A 144 9.55 9.67 -16.69
CA ARG A 144 8.75 8.69 -15.95
C ARG A 144 7.89 7.83 -16.88
N CYS A 145 7.21 8.44 -17.85
CA CYS A 145 6.42 7.72 -18.83
C CYS A 145 7.29 6.76 -19.65
N GLU A 146 8.41 7.25 -20.19
CA GLU A 146 9.33 6.43 -21.00
C GLU A 146 9.86 5.24 -20.21
N HIS A 147 10.28 5.48 -18.97
CA HIS A 147 10.80 4.45 -18.09
C HIS A 147 9.77 3.37 -17.73
N ILE A 148 8.56 3.77 -17.35
CA ILE A 148 7.50 2.83 -16.97
C ILE A 148 6.98 2.02 -18.17
N LEU A 149 6.91 2.66 -19.34
CA LEU A 149 6.43 2.04 -20.58
C LEU A 149 7.51 1.18 -21.26
N ASP A 150 8.76 1.27 -20.82
CA ASP A 150 9.82 0.37 -21.30
C ASP A 150 9.44 -1.08 -21.03
N TYR A 151 9.63 -1.96 -22.03
CA TYR A 151 9.20 -3.35 -21.97
C TYR A 151 9.94 -4.14 -20.88
N GLY A 152 11.22 -3.83 -20.64
CA GLY A 152 12.08 -4.51 -19.68
C GLY A 152 11.84 -4.08 -18.23
N PHE A 153 11.20 -2.93 -18.00
CA PHE A 153 11.04 -2.38 -16.66
C PHE A 153 10.06 -3.20 -15.80
N GLU A 154 10.54 -3.68 -14.65
CA GLU A 154 9.77 -4.45 -13.66
C GLU A 154 8.73 -3.57 -12.95
N SER A 155 7.44 -3.89 -13.10
CA SER A 155 6.35 -3.11 -12.52
C SER A 155 5.22 -3.98 -11.98
N VAL A 156 4.90 -3.85 -10.70
CA VAL A 156 3.70 -4.44 -10.09
C VAL A 156 2.76 -3.32 -9.67
N GLU A 157 1.55 -3.32 -10.22
CA GLU A 157 0.58 -2.25 -10.02
C GLU A 157 -0.76 -2.78 -9.53
N TRP A 158 -1.24 -2.17 -8.46
CA TRP A 158 -2.53 -2.48 -7.83
C TRP A 158 -3.47 -1.28 -7.95
N TYR A 159 -4.68 -1.52 -8.44
CA TYR A 159 -5.75 -0.54 -8.52
C TYR A 159 -7.01 -1.09 -7.86
N SER A 160 -7.76 -0.25 -7.15
CA SER A 160 -9.07 -0.66 -6.66
C SER A 160 -10.06 -0.77 -7.82
N ILE A 161 -10.96 -1.74 -7.75
CA ILE A 161 -12.06 -1.90 -8.72
C ILE A 161 -12.94 -0.65 -8.74
N GLU A 162 -13.19 -0.03 -7.58
CA GLU A 162 -13.87 1.25 -7.49
C GLU A 162 -13.22 2.32 -8.38
N SER A 163 -11.89 2.47 -8.33
CA SER A 163 -11.18 3.46 -9.15
C SER A 163 -11.29 3.17 -10.66
N LEU A 164 -11.29 1.89 -11.05
CA LEU A 164 -11.47 1.45 -12.43
C LEU A 164 -12.89 1.78 -12.93
N LEU A 165 -13.91 1.45 -12.14
CA LEU A 165 -15.31 1.73 -12.47
C LEU A 165 -15.59 3.24 -12.53
N HIS A 166 -14.99 4.00 -11.61
CA HIS A 166 -15.08 5.45 -11.62
C HIS A 166 -14.49 6.04 -12.91
N PHE A 167 -13.30 5.58 -13.34
CA PHE A 167 -12.70 5.98 -14.61
C PHE A 167 -13.59 5.64 -15.82
N ALA A 168 -14.25 4.48 -15.81
CA ALA A 168 -15.07 4.06 -16.93
C ALA A 168 -16.42 4.78 -17.00
N PHE A 169 -17.17 4.80 -15.90
CA PHE A 169 -18.60 5.10 -15.91
C PHE A 169 -19.04 6.29 -15.06
N SER A 170 -18.21 6.78 -14.12
CA SER A 170 -18.60 7.94 -13.32
C SER A 170 -18.53 9.23 -14.15
N PRO A 171 -19.56 10.08 -14.15
CA PRO A 171 -19.50 11.42 -14.74
C PRO A 171 -18.85 12.44 -13.78
N ILE A 172 -18.79 12.15 -12.47
CA ILE A 172 -18.29 13.07 -11.46
C ILE A 172 -16.77 12.96 -11.40
N GLY A 173 -16.04 14.09 -11.45
CA GLY A 173 -14.57 14.11 -11.34
C GLY A 173 -13.81 13.37 -12.46
N ASN A 174 -14.52 13.00 -13.53
CA ASN A 174 -14.00 12.26 -14.67
C ASN A 174 -14.07 13.12 -15.93
N PHE A 175 -12.95 13.74 -16.28
CA PHE A 175 -12.80 14.67 -17.39
C PHE A 175 -12.29 13.99 -18.68
N TYR A 176 -12.23 12.66 -18.72
CA TYR A 176 -11.79 11.93 -19.90
C TYR A 176 -12.91 11.84 -20.94
N THR A 177 -12.59 12.19 -22.19
CA THR A 177 -13.46 11.87 -23.32
C THR A 177 -13.48 10.37 -23.58
N THR A 178 -14.51 9.86 -24.27
CA THR A 178 -14.57 8.45 -24.69
C THR A 178 -13.32 8.02 -25.45
N SER A 179 -12.83 8.86 -26.38
CA SER A 179 -11.61 8.58 -27.14
C SER A 179 -10.36 8.51 -26.26
N GLN A 180 -10.24 9.38 -25.25
CA GLN A 180 -9.14 9.33 -24.29
C GLN A 180 -9.22 8.10 -23.39
N LYS A 181 -10.43 7.70 -22.97
CA LYS A 181 -10.61 6.47 -22.19
C LYS A 181 -10.13 5.25 -22.97
N ILE A 182 -10.55 5.14 -24.23
CA ILE A 182 -10.11 4.07 -25.14
C ILE A 182 -8.59 4.09 -25.31
N ALA A 183 -7.99 5.25 -25.60
CA ALA A 183 -6.55 5.36 -25.80
C ALA A 183 -5.73 5.00 -24.54
N VAL A 184 -6.23 5.32 -23.35
CA VAL A 184 -5.64 4.86 -22.08
C VAL A 184 -5.72 3.35 -21.96
N LEU A 185 -6.88 2.75 -22.21
CA LEU A 185 -7.07 1.30 -22.11
C LEU A 185 -6.20 0.56 -23.13
N ASP A 186 -6.09 1.05 -24.37
CA ASP A 186 -5.19 0.51 -25.39
C ASP A 186 -3.72 0.56 -24.96
N LEU A 187 -3.29 1.69 -24.39
CA LEU A 187 -1.93 1.83 -23.89
C LEU A 187 -1.64 0.85 -22.74
N MET A 188 -2.58 0.68 -21.81
CA MET A 188 -2.42 -0.25 -20.70
C MET A 188 -2.44 -1.71 -21.18
N LEU A 189 -3.36 -2.08 -22.09
CA LEU A 189 -3.37 -3.39 -22.73
C LEU A 189 -2.01 -3.69 -23.37
N LYS A 190 -1.51 -2.79 -24.23
CA LYS A 190 -0.18 -2.91 -24.84
C LYS A 190 0.96 -3.04 -23.83
N THR A 191 0.81 -2.45 -22.65
CA THR A 191 1.85 -2.47 -21.61
C THR A 191 1.88 -3.79 -20.85
N PHE A 192 0.71 -4.35 -20.53
CA PHE A 192 0.57 -5.48 -19.60
C PHE A 192 0.27 -6.82 -20.27
N GLU A 193 -0.39 -6.83 -21.42
CA GLU A 193 -0.70 -8.05 -22.16
C GLU A 193 0.60 -8.72 -22.63
N ASP A 194 0.73 -10.01 -22.33
CA ASP A 194 1.91 -10.83 -22.62
C ASP A 194 3.26 -10.22 -22.16
N ASN A 195 3.25 -9.41 -21.10
CA ASN A 195 4.45 -8.82 -20.52
C ASN A 195 4.80 -9.42 -19.16
N TYR A 196 5.79 -10.33 -19.14
CA TYR A 196 6.22 -11.00 -17.91
C TYR A 196 6.90 -10.08 -16.87
N ASN A 197 7.40 -8.91 -17.27
CA ASN A 197 8.01 -7.94 -16.37
C ASN A 197 6.96 -7.07 -15.67
N LYS A 198 5.71 -7.07 -16.15
CA LYS A 198 4.66 -6.19 -15.66
C LYS A 198 3.47 -6.98 -15.16
N SER A 199 2.94 -6.60 -14.01
CA SER A 199 1.80 -7.26 -13.39
C SER A 199 0.78 -6.22 -12.96
N LEU A 200 -0.46 -6.42 -13.40
CA LEU A 200 -1.58 -5.54 -13.09
C LEU A 200 -2.60 -6.30 -12.25
N TYR A 201 -3.03 -5.72 -11.14
CA TYR A 201 -4.01 -6.32 -10.25
C TYR A 201 -5.15 -5.35 -9.99
N PHE A 202 -6.39 -5.87 -10.02
CA PHE A 202 -7.58 -5.14 -9.59
C PHE A 202 -8.11 -5.76 -8.31
N PHE A 203 -8.22 -4.98 -7.25
CA PHE A 203 -8.63 -5.49 -5.94
C PHE A 203 -9.89 -4.83 -5.41
N ASP A 204 -10.57 -5.53 -4.52
CA ASP A 204 -11.73 -5.05 -3.79
C ASP A 204 -11.29 -4.30 -2.52
N SER A 205 -11.39 -2.97 -2.54
CA SER A 205 -11.07 -2.12 -1.40
C SER A 205 -12.20 -2.01 -0.37
N GLN A 206 -13.43 -2.39 -0.72
CA GLN A 206 -14.61 -2.22 0.12
C GLN A 206 -14.79 -3.36 1.14
N THR A 207 -14.49 -4.60 0.74
CA THR A 207 -14.66 -5.75 1.64
C THR A 207 -13.43 -6.06 2.50
N THR A 208 -12.30 -5.42 2.23
CA THR A 208 -11.04 -5.67 2.93
C THR A 208 -10.71 -4.51 3.87
N LYS A 209 -10.01 -4.80 4.98
CA LYS A 209 -9.49 -3.80 5.95
C LYS A 209 -8.36 -2.93 5.36
N VAL A 210 -8.47 -2.58 4.08
CA VAL A 210 -7.51 -1.82 3.27
C VAL A 210 -8.02 -0.40 3.03
N SER A 211 -9.24 -0.08 3.50
CA SER A 211 -9.83 1.26 3.46
C SER A 211 -8.81 2.34 3.84
N GLY A 212 -8.47 3.19 2.86
CA GLY A 212 -7.53 4.28 3.02
C GLY A 212 -6.15 4.05 2.41
N ILE A 213 -5.73 2.80 2.16
CA ILE A 213 -4.51 2.51 1.39
C ILE A 213 -4.78 2.74 -0.10
N ASP A 214 -6.00 2.45 -0.55
CA ASP A 214 -6.47 2.66 -1.92
C ASP A 214 -6.78 4.13 -2.25
N THR A 215 -6.72 5.03 -1.26
CA THR A 215 -6.97 6.47 -1.47
C THR A 215 -5.68 7.28 -1.65
N ILE A 216 -4.52 6.67 -1.38
CA ILE A 216 -3.20 7.30 -1.50
C ILE A 216 -2.30 6.56 -2.48
N TYR A 217 -1.44 7.30 -3.17
CA TYR A 217 -0.37 6.67 -3.95
C TYR A 217 0.65 6.11 -2.97
N MET A 218 0.93 4.81 -3.02
CA MET A 218 1.93 4.15 -2.19
C MET A 218 2.89 3.35 -3.04
N SER A 219 4.19 3.53 -2.81
CA SER A 219 5.27 2.77 -3.45
C SER A 219 6.03 1.99 -2.39
N ILE A 220 6.38 0.74 -2.69
CA ILE A 220 6.95 -0.21 -1.74
C ILE A 220 8.18 -0.86 -2.34
N ASN A 221 9.31 -0.77 -1.67
CA ASN A 221 10.53 -1.47 -2.01
C ASN A 221 10.97 -2.33 -0.82
N PRO A 222 10.59 -3.62 -0.78
CA PRO A 222 10.92 -4.49 0.34
C PRO A 222 12.42 -4.79 0.45
N LYS A 223 13.16 -4.72 -0.67
CA LYS A 223 14.62 -4.96 -0.71
C LYS A 223 15.40 -3.81 -0.09
N ALA A 224 15.01 -2.57 -0.41
CA ALA A 224 15.59 -1.37 0.19
C ALA A 224 15.02 -1.06 1.58
N HIS A 225 13.99 -1.79 2.02
CA HIS A 225 13.21 -1.50 3.22
C HIS A 225 12.64 -0.09 3.25
N ILE A 226 12.21 0.40 2.09
CA ILE A 226 11.60 1.73 1.94
C ILE A 226 10.16 1.54 1.46
N MET A 227 9.23 2.25 2.07
CA MET A 227 7.94 2.55 1.46
C MET A 227 7.71 4.04 1.52
N PHE A 228 6.99 4.60 0.56
CA PHE A 228 6.59 6.00 0.62
C PHE A 228 5.21 6.20 0.06
N PHE A 229 4.52 7.25 0.52
CA PHE A 229 3.23 7.64 -0.04
C PHE A 229 3.11 9.15 -0.18
N LYS A 230 2.23 9.56 -1.10
CA LYS A 230 1.93 10.98 -1.33
C LYS A 230 0.83 11.45 -0.40
N ILE A 231 1.03 12.60 0.21
CA ILE A 231 -0.04 13.27 0.95
C ILE A 231 -1.02 13.89 -0.08
N PRO A 232 -2.35 13.77 0.11
CA PRO A 232 -3.32 14.27 -0.86
C PRO A 232 -3.39 15.80 -1.02
N ILE A 233 -2.98 16.57 -0.01
CA ILE A 233 -3.20 18.04 0.07
C ILE A 233 -1.98 18.82 -0.39
N ASP A 234 -0.77 18.31 -0.13
CA ASP A 234 0.49 18.96 -0.47
C ASP A 234 1.34 18.01 -1.32
N SER A 235 2.24 18.52 -2.16
CA SER A 235 3.17 17.69 -2.95
C SER A 235 4.25 16.99 -2.08
N LEU A 236 3.93 16.74 -0.81
CA LEU A 236 4.73 16.08 0.19
C LEU A 236 4.71 14.57 -0.01
N ILE A 237 5.86 13.97 0.26
CA ILE A 237 6.02 12.52 0.32
C ILE A 237 6.43 12.15 1.74
N VAL A 238 5.77 11.15 2.31
CA VAL A 238 6.19 10.52 3.55
C VAL A 238 6.94 9.25 3.20
N GLU A 239 8.23 9.21 3.51
CA GLU A 239 9.10 8.03 3.44
C GLU A 239 9.08 7.31 4.79
N ILE A 240 8.97 5.99 4.75
CA ILE A 240 9.02 5.10 5.91
C ILE A 240 10.09 4.05 5.67
N THR A 241 11.00 3.90 6.64
CA THR A 241 12.11 2.93 6.61
C THR A 241 11.98 1.81 7.65
N ASN A 242 10.85 1.76 8.37
CA ASN A 242 10.54 0.67 9.30
C ASN A 242 10.42 -0.67 8.54
N LYS A 243 11.45 -1.51 8.64
CA LYS A 243 11.55 -2.79 7.91
C LYS A 243 10.34 -3.70 8.12
N MET A 244 9.83 -3.78 9.35
CA MET A 244 8.71 -4.65 9.70
C MET A 244 7.38 -4.15 9.14
N LEU A 245 7.17 -2.85 9.07
CA LEU A 245 5.99 -2.26 8.45
C LEU A 245 6.03 -2.44 6.93
N VAL A 246 7.16 -2.09 6.29
CA VAL A 246 7.37 -2.27 4.84
C VAL A 246 7.11 -3.71 4.44
N TYR A 247 7.70 -4.68 5.16
CA TYR A 247 7.49 -6.10 4.90
C TYR A 247 6.04 -6.53 5.11
N ARG A 248 5.37 -6.07 6.18
CA ARG A 248 3.96 -6.43 6.43
C ARG A 248 3.03 -5.93 5.34
N ILE A 249 3.19 -4.68 4.89
CA ILE A 249 2.36 -4.14 3.79
C ILE A 249 2.67 -4.88 2.49
N HIS A 250 3.93 -5.07 2.13
CA HIS A 250 4.30 -5.85 0.95
C HIS A 250 3.69 -7.26 0.99
N LYS A 251 3.88 -7.98 2.11
CA LYS A 251 3.35 -9.33 2.33
C LYS A 251 1.82 -9.36 2.21
N HIS A 252 1.14 -8.32 2.70
CA HIS A 252 -0.30 -8.21 2.62
C HIS A 252 -0.77 -8.35 1.18
N PHE A 253 -0.12 -7.72 0.20
CA PHE A 253 -0.51 -7.78 -1.21
C PHE A 253 0.11 -8.94 -1.99
N THR A 254 1.18 -9.57 -1.52
CA THR A 254 1.84 -10.66 -2.27
C THR A 254 1.53 -12.07 -1.77
N THR A 255 1.00 -12.23 -0.55
CA THR A 255 0.73 -13.55 0.02
C THR A 255 -0.74 -13.95 -0.20
N PRO A 256 -1.02 -15.12 -0.82
CA PRO A 256 -2.39 -15.52 -1.15
C PRO A 256 -3.37 -15.54 0.01
N SER A 257 -2.92 -15.90 1.22
CA SER A 257 -3.79 -15.97 2.41
C SER A 257 -4.12 -14.62 3.04
N SER A 258 -3.36 -13.57 2.72
CA SER A 258 -3.56 -12.23 3.27
C SER A 258 -3.95 -11.19 2.22
N ALA A 259 -3.78 -11.49 0.93
CA ALA A 259 -4.09 -10.59 -0.17
C ALA A 259 -5.57 -10.20 -0.16
N PRO A 260 -5.89 -8.94 -0.50
CA PRO A 260 -7.27 -8.57 -0.74
C PRO A 260 -7.84 -9.45 -1.86
N LYS A 261 -9.16 -9.65 -1.88
CA LYS A 261 -9.81 -10.30 -3.02
C LYS A 261 -9.47 -9.49 -4.27
N HIS A 262 -8.95 -10.16 -5.29
CA HIS A 262 -8.42 -9.49 -6.47
C HIS A 262 -8.55 -10.33 -7.72
N ILE A 263 -8.41 -9.66 -8.86
CA ILE A 263 -8.28 -10.24 -10.18
C ILE A 263 -6.78 -10.48 -10.42
N PRO A 264 -6.36 -11.72 -10.72
CA PRO A 264 -4.97 -12.06 -11.01
C PRO A 264 -4.42 -11.32 -12.23
N LYS A 265 -3.09 -11.22 -12.30
CA LYS A 265 -2.39 -10.52 -13.38
C LYS A 265 -2.70 -11.07 -14.78
N ASP A 266 -2.93 -12.37 -14.91
CA ASP A 266 -3.16 -13.01 -16.21
C ASP A 266 -4.58 -12.72 -16.74
N ASP A 267 -5.52 -12.38 -15.83
CA ASP A 267 -6.90 -12.04 -16.17
C ASP A 267 -7.15 -10.52 -16.28
N ALA A 268 -6.28 -9.69 -15.69
CA ALA A 268 -6.44 -8.24 -15.69
C ALA A 268 -6.52 -7.61 -17.10
N PRO A 269 -5.70 -8.02 -18.10
CA PRO A 269 -5.85 -7.54 -19.48
C PRO A 269 -7.22 -7.87 -20.08
N LYS A 270 -7.78 -9.05 -19.79
CA LYS A 270 -9.12 -9.43 -20.26
C LYS A 270 -10.21 -8.50 -19.72
N ILE A 271 -10.10 -8.08 -18.46
CA ILE A 271 -11.01 -7.09 -17.87
C ILE A 271 -10.90 -5.75 -18.59
N LEU A 272 -9.67 -5.29 -18.88
CA LEU A 272 -9.46 -4.05 -19.64
C LEU A 272 -10.05 -4.13 -21.05
N SER A 273 -9.93 -5.28 -21.73
CA SER A 273 -10.52 -5.49 -23.05
C SER A 273 -12.05 -5.40 -23.00
N ILE A 274 -12.70 -6.11 -22.06
CA ILE A 274 -14.16 -6.06 -21.90
C ILE A 274 -14.63 -4.64 -21.60
N LEU A 275 -13.88 -3.90 -20.77
CA LEU A 275 -14.19 -2.52 -20.42
C LEU A 275 -14.07 -1.59 -21.63
N LYS A 276 -13.01 -1.75 -22.42
CA LYS A 276 -12.78 -0.99 -23.66
C LYS A 276 -13.93 -1.20 -24.64
N ASP A 277 -14.32 -2.45 -24.89
CA ASP A 277 -15.41 -2.79 -25.82
C ASP A 277 -16.73 -2.13 -25.37
N CYS A 278 -17.03 -2.18 -24.07
CA CYS A 278 -18.22 -1.52 -23.52
C CYS A 278 -18.19 0.00 -23.73
N ILE A 279 -17.04 0.65 -23.52
CA ILE A 279 -16.90 2.10 -23.73
C ILE A 279 -17.01 2.45 -25.22
N GLN A 280 -16.43 1.65 -26.11
CA GLN A 280 -16.49 1.84 -27.56
C GLN A 280 -17.92 1.76 -28.10
N GLU A 281 -18.71 0.83 -27.56
CA GLU A 281 -20.13 0.65 -27.93
C GLU A 281 -21.10 1.61 -27.19
N GLY A 282 -20.59 2.48 -26.31
CA GLY A 282 -21.43 3.39 -25.52
C GLY A 282 -22.31 2.66 -24.50
N LYS A 283 -21.86 1.51 -23.99
CA LYS A 283 -22.57 0.69 -23.01
C LYS A 283 -22.31 1.18 -21.59
N ASP A 284 -23.29 0.96 -20.72
CA ASP A 284 -23.23 1.33 -19.30
C ASP A 284 -22.56 0.25 -18.42
N ILE A 285 -22.48 0.55 -17.13
CA ILE A 285 -21.90 -0.33 -16.12
C ILE A 285 -22.64 -1.66 -15.97
N VAL A 286 -23.96 -1.69 -16.22
CA VAL A 286 -24.77 -2.91 -16.13
C VAL A 286 -24.39 -3.87 -17.25
N HIS A 287 -24.26 -3.36 -18.47
CA HIS A 287 -23.80 -4.15 -19.62
C HIS A 287 -22.37 -4.66 -19.42
N PHE A 288 -21.48 -3.82 -18.87
CA PHE A 288 -20.14 -4.24 -18.50
C PHE A 288 -20.17 -5.41 -17.50
N CYS A 289 -20.96 -5.32 -16.44
CA CYS A 289 -21.05 -6.40 -15.44
C CYS A 289 -21.66 -7.70 -16.01
N LYS A 290 -22.64 -7.61 -16.92
CA LYS A 290 -23.16 -8.78 -17.65
C LYS A 290 -22.08 -9.44 -18.51
N ASN A 291 -21.24 -8.65 -19.16
CA ASN A 291 -20.10 -9.17 -19.93
C ASN A 291 -19.04 -9.80 -19.03
N ILE A 292 -18.73 -9.20 -17.87
CA ILE A 292 -17.86 -9.80 -16.85
C ILE A 292 -18.40 -11.16 -16.40
N LYS A 293 -19.70 -11.26 -16.08
CA LYS A 293 -20.38 -12.51 -15.67
C LYS A 293 -20.27 -13.61 -16.72
N ARG A 294 -20.46 -13.25 -18.00
CA ARG A 294 -20.45 -14.19 -19.13
C ARG A 294 -19.03 -14.69 -19.44
N GLN A 295 -18.02 -13.83 -19.30
CA GLN A 295 -16.69 -14.09 -19.82
C GLN A 295 -15.66 -14.45 -18.74
N THR A 296 -15.95 -14.18 -17.46
CA THR A 296 -14.99 -14.33 -16.35
C THR A 296 -15.69 -14.77 -15.06
N PRO A 297 -14.97 -15.37 -14.10
CA PRO A 297 -15.53 -15.69 -12.79
C PRO A 297 -15.57 -14.50 -11.82
N PHE A 298 -15.17 -13.29 -12.22
CA PHE A 298 -14.88 -12.18 -11.30
C PHE A 298 -16.07 -11.28 -10.96
N LEU A 299 -17.27 -11.56 -11.48
CA LEU A 299 -18.48 -10.76 -11.17
C LEU A 299 -18.65 -10.50 -9.65
N PRO A 300 -18.49 -11.50 -8.75
CA PRO A 300 -18.69 -11.27 -7.32
C PRO A 300 -17.81 -10.15 -6.74
N ILE A 301 -16.60 -9.98 -7.26
CA ILE A 301 -15.67 -8.93 -6.80
C ILE A 301 -16.15 -7.54 -7.26
N PHE A 302 -16.70 -7.44 -8.47
CA PHE A 302 -17.29 -6.20 -8.97
C PHE A 302 -18.58 -5.82 -8.23
N SER A 303 -19.47 -6.79 -7.95
CA SER A 303 -20.75 -6.53 -7.28
C SER A 303 -20.59 -5.86 -5.91
N CYS A 304 -19.51 -6.16 -5.17
CA CYS A 304 -19.18 -5.52 -3.89
C CYS A 304 -18.86 -4.02 -4.02
N ASN A 305 -18.53 -3.55 -5.22
CA ASN A 305 -18.15 -2.17 -5.53
C ASN A 305 -19.29 -1.39 -6.23
N LEU A 306 -20.50 -1.96 -6.30
CA LEU A 306 -21.68 -1.36 -6.93
C LEU A 306 -22.74 -1.02 -5.90
N SER A 307 -23.54 0.01 -6.18
CA SER A 307 -24.76 0.31 -5.41
C SER A 307 -25.68 -0.92 -5.39
N VAL A 308 -26.30 -1.16 -4.23
CA VAL A 308 -27.27 -2.26 -4.02
C VAL A 308 -28.41 -2.21 -5.05
N GLU A 309 -28.79 -1.01 -5.48
CA GLU A 309 -29.81 -0.80 -6.51
C GLU A 309 -29.43 -1.40 -7.85
N LEU A 310 -28.15 -1.56 -8.18
CA LEU A 310 -27.72 -2.16 -9.45
C LEU A 310 -27.71 -3.69 -9.41
N HIS A 311 -27.80 -4.32 -8.23
CA HIS A 311 -27.63 -5.76 -8.08
C HIS A 311 -28.74 -6.57 -8.75
N HIS A 312 -29.97 -6.06 -8.80
CA HIS A 312 -31.09 -6.75 -9.46
C HIS A 312 -31.01 -6.69 -11.01
N LEU A 313 -30.12 -5.88 -11.57
CA LEU A 313 -29.98 -5.67 -13.01
C LEU A 313 -28.86 -6.51 -13.66
N ILE A 314 -28.05 -7.22 -12.86
CA ILE A 314 -26.77 -7.85 -13.25
C ILE A 314 -26.79 -9.39 -13.10
#